data_AF-A0A6M1LCS0-F1
#
_entry.id   AF-A0A6M1LCS0-F1
#
_cell.length_a   1.000
_cell.length_b   1.000
_cell.length_c   1.000
_cell.angle_alpha   90.00
_cell.angle_beta   90.00
_cell.angle_gamma   90.00
#
_symmetry.space_group_name_H-M   'P 1'
#
loop_
_entity.id
_entity.type
_entity.pdbx_description
1 polymer ?
#
loop_
_entity_poly.entity_id
_entity_poly.type
_entity_poly.pdbx_seq_one_letter_code
_entity_poly.pdbx_strand_id
1 'polypeptide(L)' 'PPGAPHQAVRVLSGLPQPFTLSAARQALDTTRRVAVPLLELLDRRGLTRRLPDDARVVVVD' A
#
# COMPACT_ATOMS: atom_id res chain seq x y z
N PRO A 1 -8.94 13.44 3.19
CA PRO A 1 -9.35 14.13 1.93
C PRO A 1 -9.67 13.13 0.79
N PRO A 2 -10.57 13.47 -0.15
CA PRO A 2 -11.06 12.57 -1.21
C PRO A 2 -10.02 12.04 -2.21
N GLY A 3 -8.74 12.46 -2.15
CA GLY A 3 -7.66 11.99 -3.03
C GLY A 3 -6.61 11.07 -2.40
N ALA A 4 -6.67 10.86 -1.08
CA ALA A 4 -5.60 10.16 -0.35
C ALA A 4 -5.37 8.68 -0.79
N PRO A 5 -6.41 7.88 -1.09
CA PRO A 5 -6.22 6.49 -1.52
C PRO A 5 -5.55 6.39 -2.90
N HIS A 6 -5.98 7.19 -3.88
CA HIS A 6 -5.40 7.16 -5.23
C HIS A 6 -3.95 7.68 -5.25
N GLN A 7 -3.64 8.65 -4.39
CA GLN A 7 -2.26 9.11 -4.22
C GLN A 7 -1.37 8.03 -3.59
N ALA A 8 -1.86 7.30 -2.58
CA ALA A 8 -1.12 6.21 -1.98
C ALA A 8 -0.82 5.10 -3.00
N VAL A 9 -1.80 4.70 -3.82
CA VAL A 9 -1.58 3.70 -4.88
C VAL A 9 -0.51 4.14 -5.87
N ARG A 10 -0.50 5.42 -6.30
CA ARG A 10 0.55 5.93 -7.19
C ARG A 10 1.94 5.78 -6.60
N VAL A 11 2.12 6.13 -5.33
CA VAL A 11 3.42 5.98 -4.63
C VAL A 11 3.80 4.50 -4.52
N LEU A 12 2.88 3.65 -4.09
CA LEU A 12 3.12 2.22 -3.89
C LEU A 12 3.42 1.48 -5.21
N SER A 13 2.85 1.95 -6.33
CA SER A 13 3.11 1.40 -7.67
C SER A 13 4.54 1.66 -8.14
N GLY A 14 5.22 2.65 -7.57
CA GLY A 14 6.64 2.94 -7.88
C GLY A 14 7.64 2.07 -7.12
N LEU A 15 7.18 1.22 -6.19
CA LEU A 15 8.04 0.31 -5.44
C LEU A 15 8.29 -0.98 -6.21
N PRO A 16 9.45 -1.65 -6.01
CA PRO A 16 9.60 -3.05 -6.39
C PRO A 16 8.48 -3.89 -5.79
N GLN A 17 7.87 -4.75 -6.63
CA GLN A 17 6.78 -5.62 -6.22
C GLN A 17 7.31 -7.06 -6.04
N PRO A 18 6.88 -7.79 -4.99
CA PRO A 18 6.03 -7.31 -3.90
C PRO A 18 6.79 -6.38 -2.94
N PHE A 19 6.08 -5.46 -2.30
CA PHE A 19 6.64 -4.56 -1.30
C PHE A 19 6.25 -4.98 0.12
N THR A 20 7.13 -4.69 1.08
CA THR A 20 6.89 -4.92 2.50
C THR A 20 6.17 -3.74 3.16
N LEU A 21 5.59 -3.95 4.34
CA LEU A 21 5.05 -2.86 5.15
C LEU A 21 6.09 -1.78 5.48
N SER A 22 7.35 -2.16 5.69
CA SER A 22 8.42 -1.18 5.95
C SER A 22 8.74 -0.32 4.74
N ALA A 23 8.78 -0.91 3.54
CA ALA A 23 8.98 -0.18 2.29
C ALA A 23 7.82 0.79 2.01
N ALA A 24 6.57 0.33 2.15
CA ALA A 24 5.39 1.19 2.02
C ALA A 24 5.42 2.38 2.99
N ARG A 25 5.80 2.14 4.24
CA ARG A 25 5.89 3.18 5.28
C ARG A 25 6.92 4.25 4.91
N GLN A 26 8.08 3.85 4.41
CA GLN A 26 9.14 4.76 3.98
C GLN A 26 8.69 5.57 2.76
N ALA A 27 8.10 4.92 1.76
CA ALA A 27 7.66 5.56 0.53
C ALA A 27 6.52 6.58 0.76
N LEU A 28 5.60 6.26 1.66
CA LEU A 28 4.46 7.12 2.02
C LEU A 28 4.80 8.16 3.10
N ASP A 29 6.06 8.20 3.56
CA ASP A 29 6.53 9.05 4.66
C ASP A 29 5.58 9.06 5.86
N THR A 30 5.32 7.86 6.40
CA THR A 30 4.33 7.71 7.47
C THR A 30 4.79 6.75 8.57
N THR A 31 3.90 6.47 9.51
CA THR A 31 4.14 5.53 10.61
C THR A 31 3.40 4.22 10.39
N ARG A 32 3.78 3.17 11.12
CA ARG A 32 3.06 1.88 11.08
C ARG A 32 1.57 2.03 11.46
N ARG A 33 1.27 2.88 12.46
CA ARG A 33 -0.11 3.15 12.93
C ARG A 33 -1.00 3.70 11.82
N VAL A 34 -0.42 4.40 10.84
CA VAL A 34 -1.13 4.96 9.68
C VAL A 34 -1.06 4.03 8.47
N ALA A 35 0.10 3.45 8.18
CA ALA A 35 0.30 2.58 7.03
C ALA A 35 -0.55 1.31 7.08
N VAL A 36 -0.67 0.66 8.24
CA VAL A 36 -1.45 -0.58 8.37
C VAL A 36 -2.92 -0.38 7.98
N PRO A 37 -3.69 0.54 8.61
CA PRO A 37 -5.10 0.73 8.25
C PRO A 37 -5.28 1.27 6.83
N LEU A 38 -4.33 2.04 6.29
CA LEU A 38 -4.36 2.47 4.90
C LEU A 38 -4.22 1.28 3.95
N LEU A 39 -3.24 0.41 4.16
CA LEU A 39 -3.02 -0.75 3.29
C LEU A 39 -4.17 -1.77 3.42
N GLU A 40 -4.74 -1.96 4.61
CA GLU A 40 -5.98 -2.75 4.78
C GLU A 40 -7.17 -2.16 4.02
N LEU A 41 -7.30 -0.84 3.99
CA LEU A 41 -8.32 -0.16 3.20
C LEU A 41 -8.09 -0.36 1.68
N LEU A 42 -6.83 -0.33 1.23
CA LEU A 42 -6.48 -0.60 -0.17
C LEU A 42 -6.74 -2.06 -0.54
N ASP A 43 -6.42 -3.00 0.36
CA ASP A 43 -6.72 -4.42 0.19
C ASP A 43 -8.24 -4.64 0.04
N ARG A 44 -9.06 -4.05 0.94
CA ARG A 44 -10.54 -4.14 0.86
C ARG A 44 -11.12 -3.49 -0.41
N ARG A 45 -10.41 -2.54 -1.01
CA ARG A 45 -10.82 -1.89 -2.27
C ARG A 45 -10.29 -2.60 -3.51
N GLY A 46 -9.53 -3.68 -3.35
CA GLY A 46 -8.92 -4.41 -4.46
C GLY A 46 -7.77 -3.65 -5.13
N LEU A 47 -7.26 -2.58 -4.53
CA LEU A 47 -6.17 -1.76 -5.07
C LEU A 47 -4.79 -2.33 -4.74
N THR A 48 -4.72 -3.09 -3.65
CA THR A 48 -3.55 -3.91 -3.29
C THR A 48 -3.99 -5.32 -2.92
N ARG A 49 -3.05 -6.26 -2.90
CA ARG A 49 -3.28 -7.63 -2.45
C ARG A 49 -2.15 -8.07 -1.53
N ARG A 50 -2.49 -8.51 -0.32
CA ARG A 50 -1.56 -9.16 0.62
C ARG A 50 -1.28 -10.59 0.17
N LEU A 51 -0.01 -10.98 0.21
CA LEU A 51 0.52 -12.30 -0.10
C LEU A 51 0.73 -13.12 1.19
N PRO A 52 0.98 -14.44 1.10
CA PRO A 52 1.16 -15.30 2.28
C PRO A 52 2.31 -14.91 3.22
N ASP A 53 3.30 -14.15 2.74
CA ASP A 53 4.47 -13.68 3.49
C ASP A 53 4.33 -12.24 4.04
N ASP A 54 3.10 -11.73 4.09
CA ASP A 54 2.76 -10.35 4.45
C ASP A 54 3.27 -9.25 3.50
N ALA A 55 3.94 -9.61 2.41
CA ALA A 55 4.23 -8.68 1.35
C ALA A 55 2.96 -8.33 0.57
N ARG A 56 2.99 -7.24 -0.17
CA ARG A 56 1.85 -6.75 -0.94
C ARG A 56 2.24 -6.45 -2.37
N VAL A 57 1.29 -6.64 -3.27
CA VAL A 57 1.37 -6.14 -4.65
C VAL A 57 0.31 -5.07 -4.88
N VAL A 58 0.61 -4.08 -5.70
CA VAL A 58 -0.45 -3.26 -6.33
C VAL A 58 -1.17 -4.12 -7.36
N VAL A 59 -2.50 -4.07 -7.37
CA VAL A 59 -3.31 -4.72 -8.39
C VAL A 59 -3.54 -3.68 -9.49
N VAL A 60 -2.79 -3.80 -10.58
CA VAL A 60 -3.09 -3.13 -11.85
C VAL A 60 -4.07 -4.00 -12.61
N ASP A 61 -5.15 -3.41 -13.11
CA ASP A 61 -5.92 -3.98 -14.22
C ASP A 61 -5.06 -4.03 -15.50
#